data_AF-A0A6A6IRC7-F1
#
_entry.id   AF-A0A6A6IRC7-F1
#
_cell.length_a   1.000
_cell.length_b   1.000
_cell.length_c   1.000
_cell.angle_alpha   90.00
_cell.angle_beta   90.00
_cell.angle_gamma   90.00
#
_symmetry.space_group_name_H-M   'P 1'
#
loop_
_entity.id
_entity.type
_entity.pdbx_description
1 polymer ?
#
loop_
_entity_poly.entity_id
_entity_poly.type
_entity_poly.pdbx_seq_one_letter_code
_entity_poly.pdbx_strand_id
1 'polypeptide(L)'
;MGEYRQGKNPRYSKMRSILIIQPNSTQSMTDALKPLVDTLQFKDTAHEYFTAPSGPKSINDEDDAVESVKHCLPGLQKILDRHDGYLVACYSKHPLVPILKSESVIRAGRTPVTGIFEASVSTSLQIIHPDEKFGIVSTGKVWENILSEAVVDFLGTGSEASKRFAGVETTGLNATDLHDAPPEEVRKRMMDAVKRLLKKGKVGAICLGCAGMAGMDKMVREACVEELGDAEGKRVRIVDGVIAGVAWLEGAVRSGF
;
A
#
# COMPACT_ATOMS: atom_id res chain seq x y z
N MET A 1 -2.38 -41.53 -3.27
CA MET A 1 -3.42 -41.87 -2.27
C MET A 1 -2.87 -41.48 -0.92
N GLY A 2 -3.60 -40.66 -0.17
CA GLY A 2 -3.28 -40.26 1.20
C GLY A 2 -4.57 -39.77 1.83
N GLU A 3 -5.05 -40.47 2.85
CA GLU A 3 -6.42 -40.33 3.32
C GLU A 3 -6.64 -39.01 4.06
N TYR A 4 -7.60 -38.22 3.60
CA TYR A 4 -8.14 -37.09 4.36
C TYR A 4 -8.89 -37.63 5.59
N ARG A 5 -8.20 -37.81 6.71
CA ARG A 5 -8.84 -37.99 8.01
C ARG A 5 -9.69 -36.76 8.31
N GLN A 6 -10.99 -36.96 8.44
CA GLN A 6 -11.96 -35.92 8.78
C GLN A 6 -11.75 -35.40 10.21
N GLY A 7 -10.77 -34.52 10.38
CA GLY A 7 -10.62 -33.70 11.58
C GLY A 7 -11.61 -32.55 11.58
N LYS A 8 -12.86 -32.79 12.00
CA LYS A 8 -13.81 -31.70 12.34
C LYS A 8 -13.30 -30.94 13.57
N ASN A 9 -12.37 -30.02 13.38
CA ASN A 9 -11.91 -29.10 14.40
C ASN A 9 -12.77 -27.81 14.34
N PRO A 10 -13.72 -27.59 15.26
CA PRO A 10 -14.75 -26.54 15.11
C PRO A 10 -14.23 -25.10 15.27
N ARG A 11 -12.91 -24.89 15.43
CA ARG A 11 -12.29 -23.58 15.66
C ARG A 11 -12.28 -22.64 14.44
N TYR A 12 -12.51 -23.14 13.23
CA TYR A 12 -12.58 -22.32 12.01
C TYR A 12 -13.72 -22.81 11.10
N SER A 13 -14.94 -22.31 11.32
CA SER A 13 -16.15 -22.74 10.58
C SER A 13 -16.44 -21.95 9.30
N LYS A 14 -15.67 -20.90 9.00
CA LYS A 14 -15.73 -20.10 7.78
C LYS A 14 -14.30 -19.72 7.38
N MET A 15 -13.97 -19.81 6.09
CA MET A 15 -12.76 -19.22 5.52
C MET A 15 -12.89 -17.69 5.59
N ARG A 16 -11.83 -17.00 6.03
CA ARG A 16 -11.84 -15.53 6.05
C ARG A 16 -11.80 -14.98 4.63
N SER A 17 -12.31 -13.77 4.39
CA SER A 17 -12.06 -13.07 3.13
C SER A 17 -11.64 -11.61 3.32
N ILE A 18 -10.65 -11.18 2.54
CA ILE A 18 -10.22 -9.78 2.43
C ILE A 18 -10.51 -9.31 1.00
N LEU A 19 -11.21 -8.18 0.86
CA LEU A 19 -11.41 -7.53 -0.43
C LEU A 19 -10.32 -6.50 -0.69
N ILE A 20 -9.57 -6.68 -1.78
CA ILE A 20 -8.55 -5.77 -2.26
C ILE A 20 -9.16 -4.90 -3.36
N ILE A 21 -9.32 -3.62 -3.07
CA ILE A 21 -10.02 -2.63 -3.89
C ILE A 21 -8.98 -1.81 -4.64
N GLN A 22 -8.90 -1.98 -5.95
CA GLN A 22 -8.23 -1.05 -6.87
C GLN A 22 -9.23 0.04 -7.29
N PRO A 23 -9.11 1.29 -6.78
CA PRO A 23 -10.11 2.32 -7.05
C PRO A 23 -10.02 2.93 -8.47
N ASN A 24 -8.99 2.64 -9.26
CA ASN A 24 -8.94 3.03 -10.67
C ASN A 24 -9.63 1.99 -11.59
N SER A 25 -9.92 2.39 -12.83
CA SER A 25 -10.65 1.57 -13.82
C SER A 25 -9.75 0.67 -14.70
N THR A 26 -8.54 0.32 -14.23
CA THR A 26 -7.53 -0.41 -15.00
C THR A 26 -7.32 -1.81 -14.45
N GLN A 27 -7.99 -2.79 -15.07
CA GLN A 27 -7.99 -4.20 -14.64
C GLN A 27 -6.58 -4.81 -14.54
N SER A 28 -5.66 -4.46 -15.45
CA SER A 28 -4.28 -4.95 -15.42
C SER A 28 -3.51 -4.51 -14.17
N MET A 29 -3.83 -3.33 -13.60
CA MET A 29 -3.26 -2.91 -12.31
C MET A 29 -3.80 -3.73 -11.16
N THR A 30 -5.06 -4.16 -11.19
CA THR A 30 -5.63 -5.11 -10.21
C THR A 30 -5.00 -6.49 -10.34
N ASP A 31 -4.80 -6.97 -11.57
CA ASP A 31 -4.20 -8.27 -11.84
C ASP A 31 -2.73 -8.33 -11.41
N ALA A 32 -1.99 -7.21 -11.49
CA ALA A 32 -0.63 -7.09 -10.98
C ALA A 32 -0.51 -7.22 -9.45
N LEU A 33 -1.59 -6.98 -8.68
CA LEU A 33 -1.57 -7.15 -7.22
C LEU A 33 -1.57 -8.63 -6.81
N LYS A 34 -2.26 -9.48 -7.59
CA LYS A 34 -2.45 -10.91 -7.29
C LYS A 34 -1.15 -11.66 -6.96
N PRO A 35 -0.11 -11.66 -7.82
CA PRO A 35 1.12 -12.38 -7.52
C PRO A 35 1.85 -11.89 -6.26
N LEU A 36 1.71 -10.61 -5.88
CA LEU A 36 2.28 -10.06 -4.64
C LEU A 36 1.59 -10.68 -3.43
N VAL A 37 0.25 -10.62 -3.41
CA VAL A 37 -0.59 -11.14 -2.34
C VAL A 37 -0.38 -12.65 -2.19
N ASP A 38 -0.25 -13.38 -3.30
CA ASP A 38 0.07 -14.80 -3.30
C ASP A 38 1.43 -15.11 -2.64
N THR A 39 2.42 -14.20 -2.66
CA THR A 39 3.71 -14.41 -1.96
C THR A 39 3.58 -14.51 -0.43
N LEU A 40 2.51 -13.96 0.15
CA LEU A 40 2.24 -14.04 1.59
C LEU A 40 1.82 -15.44 2.04
N GLN A 41 1.38 -16.30 1.11
CA GLN A 41 1.09 -17.72 1.32
C GLN A 41 0.05 -18.03 2.42
N PHE A 42 -0.81 -17.09 2.82
CA PHE A 42 -1.95 -17.38 3.70
C PHE A 42 -2.86 -18.46 3.08
N LYS A 43 -3.29 -19.44 3.89
CA LYS A 43 -4.01 -20.64 3.43
C LYS A 43 -5.47 -20.74 3.90
N ASP A 44 -5.85 -19.94 4.89
CA ASP A 44 -7.16 -19.90 5.52
C ASP A 44 -7.88 -18.54 5.37
N THR A 45 -7.34 -17.68 4.50
CA THR A 45 -7.96 -16.42 4.03
C THR A 45 -8.00 -16.40 2.50
N ALA A 46 -9.18 -16.12 1.95
CA ALA A 46 -9.38 -15.80 0.54
C ALA A 46 -9.11 -14.31 0.29
N HIS A 47 -8.42 -14.01 -0.81
CA HIS A 47 -8.23 -12.64 -1.29
C HIS A 47 -9.11 -12.43 -2.51
N GLU A 48 -10.11 -11.57 -2.38
CA GLU A 48 -10.98 -11.15 -3.48
C GLU A 48 -10.53 -9.79 -4.00
N TYR A 49 -10.87 -9.48 -5.26
CA TYR A 49 -10.36 -8.29 -5.94
C TYR A 49 -11.51 -7.50 -6.57
N PHE A 50 -11.51 -6.19 -6.35
CA PHE A 50 -12.43 -5.24 -6.97
C PHE A 50 -11.64 -4.24 -7.81
N THR A 51 -12.05 -4.03 -9.06
CA THR A 51 -11.59 -2.93 -9.94
C THR A 51 -12.75 -1.95 -10.09
N ALA A 52 -12.49 -0.64 -10.12
CA ALA A 52 -13.56 0.32 -10.37
C ALA A 52 -14.22 0.08 -11.75
N PRO A 53 -15.56 0.07 -11.84
CA PRO A 53 -16.26 -0.26 -13.09
C PRO A 53 -16.13 0.83 -14.16
N SER A 54 -15.74 2.04 -13.77
CA SER A 54 -15.52 3.22 -14.62
C SER A 54 -14.69 4.25 -13.82
N GLY A 55 -14.47 5.44 -14.37
CA GLY A 55 -13.67 6.49 -13.73
C GLY A 55 -12.20 6.49 -14.17
N PRO A 56 -11.33 7.21 -13.45
CA PRO A 56 -9.96 7.47 -13.88
C PRO A 56 -9.17 6.16 -14.12
N LYS A 57 -8.33 6.15 -15.16
CA LYS A 57 -7.48 4.99 -15.51
C LYS A 57 -6.28 4.84 -14.58
N SER A 58 -5.80 5.94 -14.04
CA SER A 58 -4.78 6.04 -13.00
C SER A 58 -5.22 7.18 -12.09
N ILE A 59 -4.86 7.11 -10.80
CA ILE A 59 -5.08 8.20 -9.85
C ILE A 59 -3.74 8.91 -9.67
N ASN A 60 -3.68 10.18 -10.05
CA ASN A 60 -2.44 10.96 -10.12
C ASN A 60 -2.43 12.17 -9.18
N ASP A 61 -3.58 12.53 -8.61
CA ASP A 61 -3.78 13.59 -7.63
C ASP A 61 -5.00 13.30 -6.71
N GLU A 62 -5.42 14.28 -5.91
CA GLU A 62 -6.57 14.16 -5.01
C GLU A 62 -7.93 14.26 -5.72
N ASP A 63 -8.02 14.96 -6.84
CA ASP A 63 -9.27 15.09 -7.61
C ASP A 63 -9.61 13.76 -8.30
N ASP A 64 -8.62 13.10 -8.91
CA ASP A 64 -8.73 11.71 -9.38
C ASP A 64 -9.19 10.77 -8.24
N ALA A 65 -8.63 10.93 -7.04
CA ALA A 65 -8.96 10.10 -5.89
C ALA A 65 -10.41 10.31 -5.41
N VAL A 66 -10.90 11.55 -5.42
CA VAL A 66 -12.30 11.89 -5.11
C VAL A 66 -13.25 11.40 -6.20
N GLU A 67 -12.88 11.52 -7.48
CA GLU A 67 -13.69 11.00 -8.61
C GLU A 67 -13.83 9.48 -8.51
N SER A 68 -12.74 8.77 -8.23
CA SER A 68 -12.71 7.31 -8.12
C SER A 68 -13.75 6.75 -7.12
N VAL A 69 -14.02 7.47 -6.02
CA VAL A 69 -15.03 7.10 -5.02
C VAL A 69 -16.42 7.00 -5.64
N LYS A 70 -16.78 7.94 -6.53
CA LYS A 70 -18.10 7.98 -7.19
C LYS A 70 -18.35 6.72 -8.02
N HIS A 71 -17.30 6.16 -8.61
CA HIS A 71 -17.35 4.93 -9.41
C HIS A 71 -17.28 3.65 -8.55
N CYS A 72 -16.51 3.68 -7.45
CA CYS A 72 -16.35 2.52 -6.57
C CYS A 72 -17.56 2.28 -5.65
N LEU A 73 -18.01 3.33 -4.95
CA LEU A 73 -18.91 3.21 -3.80
C LEU A 73 -20.26 2.52 -4.14
N PRO A 74 -20.96 2.81 -5.26
CA PRO A 74 -22.21 2.14 -5.59
C PRO A 74 -22.08 0.64 -5.91
N GLY A 75 -20.87 0.20 -6.26
CA GLY A 75 -20.53 -1.22 -6.40
C GLY A 75 -20.22 -1.86 -5.06
N LEU A 76 -19.33 -1.22 -4.29
CA LEU A 76 -18.87 -1.70 -2.99
C LEU A 76 -20.02 -1.83 -1.97
N GLN A 77 -20.93 -0.85 -1.88
CA GLN A 77 -22.09 -0.85 -0.97
C GLN A 77 -22.97 -2.11 -1.08
N LYS A 78 -22.94 -2.82 -2.22
CA LYS A 78 -23.70 -4.07 -2.45
C LYS A 78 -23.01 -5.32 -1.89
N ILE A 79 -21.78 -5.19 -1.41
CA ILE A 79 -20.87 -6.27 -0.98
C ILE A 79 -20.10 -5.97 0.33
N LEU A 80 -20.45 -4.90 1.06
CA LEU A 80 -19.82 -4.51 2.34
C LEU A 80 -20.12 -5.48 3.50
N ASP A 81 -21.08 -6.37 3.33
CA ASP A 81 -21.48 -7.41 4.28
C ASP A 81 -20.80 -8.77 4.04
N ARG A 82 -19.96 -8.88 2.99
CA ARG A 82 -19.46 -10.17 2.49
C ARG A 82 -18.03 -10.53 2.90
N HIS A 83 -17.23 -9.54 3.30
CA HIS A 83 -15.81 -9.71 3.58
C HIS A 83 -15.47 -9.32 5.01
N ASP A 84 -14.46 -9.98 5.55
CA ASP A 84 -14.01 -9.80 6.92
C ASP A 84 -12.94 -8.68 7.03
N GLY A 85 -12.41 -8.16 5.91
CA GLY A 85 -11.52 -6.99 5.87
C GLY A 85 -11.42 -6.34 4.48
N TYR A 86 -11.00 -5.07 4.43
CA TYR A 86 -10.96 -4.28 3.18
C TYR A 86 -9.65 -3.49 3.02
N LEU A 87 -8.97 -3.67 1.87
CA LEU A 87 -7.74 -2.95 1.51
C LEU A 87 -7.98 -2.01 0.33
N VAL A 88 -7.70 -0.71 0.48
CA VAL A 88 -7.70 0.25 -0.65
C VAL A 88 -6.30 0.35 -1.25
N ALA A 89 -6.13 -0.17 -2.47
CA ALA A 89 -4.87 -0.32 -3.19
C ALA A 89 -4.45 0.93 -4.00
N CYS A 90 -4.70 2.12 -3.46
CA CYS A 90 -4.15 3.37 -3.97
C CYS A 90 -3.23 4.00 -2.90
N TYR A 91 -2.04 4.46 -3.31
CA TYR A 91 -1.06 5.05 -2.40
C TYR A 91 -1.32 6.54 -2.26
N SER A 92 -2.31 6.88 -1.45
CA SER A 92 -2.67 8.24 -1.07
C SER A 92 -3.47 8.23 0.23
N LYS A 93 -3.81 9.40 0.77
CA LYS A 93 -4.84 9.56 1.82
C LYS A 93 -6.23 9.33 1.22
N HIS A 94 -6.46 8.12 0.70
CA HIS A 94 -7.53 7.88 -0.26
C HIS A 94 -8.92 8.03 0.41
N PRO A 95 -9.81 8.92 -0.08
CA PRO A 95 -11.07 9.23 0.60
C PRO A 95 -12.01 8.03 0.79
N LEU A 96 -11.85 6.99 -0.04
CA LEU A 96 -12.58 5.72 0.12
C LEU A 96 -12.32 5.04 1.49
N VAL A 97 -11.14 5.17 2.09
CA VAL A 97 -10.82 4.51 3.38
C VAL A 97 -11.71 5.02 4.53
N PRO A 98 -11.77 6.33 4.85
CA PRO A 98 -12.67 6.83 5.89
C PRO A 98 -14.16 6.66 5.53
N ILE A 99 -14.53 6.73 4.24
CA ILE A 99 -15.90 6.49 3.79
C ILE A 99 -16.32 5.05 4.14
N LEU A 100 -15.54 4.05 3.74
CA LEU A 100 -15.82 2.64 4.08
C LEU A 100 -15.86 2.42 5.60
N LYS A 101 -14.99 3.05 6.39
CA LYS A 101 -15.03 2.98 7.87
C LYS A 101 -16.32 3.58 8.47
N SER A 102 -16.95 4.52 7.78
CA SER A 102 -18.18 5.19 8.23
C SER A 102 -19.46 4.42 7.88
N GLU A 103 -19.39 3.50 6.92
CA GLU A 103 -20.53 2.68 6.48
C GLU A 103 -21.09 1.83 7.63
N SER A 104 -22.42 1.77 7.74
CA SER A 104 -23.10 1.26 8.92
C SER A 104 -22.77 -0.20 9.23
N VAL A 105 -22.67 -1.04 8.20
CA VAL A 105 -22.31 -2.46 8.32
C VAL A 105 -20.86 -2.66 8.76
N ILE A 106 -19.92 -1.89 8.22
CA ILE A 106 -18.50 -1.93 8.57
C ILE A 106 -18.32 -1.49 10.04
N ARG A 107 -18.97 -0.40 10.43
CA ARG A 107 -18.91 0.12 11.80
C ARG A 107 -19.58 -0.81 12.82
N ALA A 108 -20.69 -1.45 12.45
CA ALA A 108 -21.38 -2.42 13.32
C ALA A 108 -20.59 -3.73 13.48
N GLY A 109 -19.99 -4.23 12.39
CA GLY A 109 -19.13 -5.41 12.40
C GLY A 109 -17.73 -5.20 12.98
N ARG A 110 -17.31 -3.94 13.16
CA ARG A 110 -15.91 -3.52 13.43
C ARG A 110 -14.94 -4.02 12.36
N THR A 111 -15.41 -4.13 11.12
CA THR A 111 -14.65 -4.74 10.03
C THR A 111 -13.43 -3.87 9.71
N PRO A 112 -12.19 -4.40 9.78
CA PRO A 112 -11.00 -3.59 9.57
C PRO A 112 -10.88 -3.12 8.11
N VAL A 113 -10.56 -1.83 7.96
CA VAL A 113 -10.31 -1.18 6.67
C VAL A 113 -9.00 -0.40 6.74
N THR A 114 -8.16 -0.50 5.71
CA THR A 114 -6.97 0.36 5.56
C THR A 114 -6.71 0.65 4.09
N GLY A 115 -6.01 1.74 3.78
CA GLY A 115 -5.31 1.89 2.51
C GLY A 115 -3.88 1.34 2.60
N ILE A 116 -3.25 1.19 1.44
CA ILE A 116 -1.84 0.79 1.34
C ILE A 116 -0.87 1.87 1.82
N PHE A 117 -1.32 3.14 1.85
CA PHE A 117 -0.59 4.28 2.41
C PHE A 117 -0.48 4.17 3.94
N GLU A 118 -1.62 4.04 4.65
CA GLU A 118 -1.63 3.95 6.11
C GLU A 118 -0.88 2.71 6.59
N ALA A 119 -1.02 1.59 5.86
CA ALA A 119 -0.34 0.34 6.16
C ALA A 119 1.18 0.47 5.99
N SER A 120 1.68 1.02 4.87
CA SER A 120 3.12 1.17 4.65
C SER A 120 3.78 2.11 5.66
N VAL A 121 3.13 3.23 6.02
CA VAL A 121 3.63 4.19 7.01
C VAL A 121 3.65 3.56 8.40
N SER A 122 2.58 2.87 8.79
CA SER A 122 2.48 2.19 10.09
C SER A 122 3.52 1.08 10.23
N THR A 123 3.65 0.21 9.21
CA THR A 123 4.65 -0.86 9.18
C THR A 123 6.07 -0.28 9.23
N SER A 124 6.34 0.79 8.45
CA SER A 124 7.65 1.44 8.46
C SER A 124 8.02 1.96 9.86
N LEU A 125 7.10 2.61 10.57
CA LEU A 125 7.34 3.09 11.93
C LEU A 125 7.59 1.97 12.96
N GLN A 126 7.01 0.78 12.74
CA GLN A 126 7.23 -0.40 13.60
C GLN A 126 8.59 -1.07 13.37
N ILE A 127 9.08 -1.11 12.14
CA ILE A 127 10.28 -1.88 11.77
C ILE A 127 11.60 -1.10 11.87
N ILE A 128 11.57 0.23 11.83
CA ILE A 128 12.78 1.08 11.91
C ILE A 128 13.25 1.30 13.35
N HIS A 129 14.57 1.44 13.55
CA HIS A 129 15.15 1.74 14.85
C HIS A 129 14.79 3.15 15.36
N PRO A 130 14.86 3.44 16.67
CA PRO A 130 14.42 4.73 17.24
C PRO A 130 15.11 5.97 16.65
N ASP A 131 16.36 5.83 16.19
CA ASP A 131 17.16 6.90 15.56
C ASP A 131 17.04 6.94 14.02
N GLU A 132 16.27 6.01 13.44
CA GLU A 132 15.99 5.93 12.01
C GLU A 132 14.70 6.65 11.63
N LYS A 133 14.63 7.03 10.36
CA LYS A 133 13.44 7.57 9.68
C LYS A 133 12.91 6.60 8.63
N PHE A 134 11.63 6.70 8.31
CA PHE A 134 11.10 6.18 7.05
C PHE A 134 10.99 7.30 6.01
N GLY A 135 10.96 6.97 4.73
CA GLY A 135 10.66 7.91 3.65
C GLY A 135 9.82 7.24 2.56
N ILE A 136 9.30 8.03 1.64
CA ILE A 136 8.43 7.54 0.55
C ILE A 136 9.08 7.87 -0.78
N VAL A 137 9.16 6.90 -1.71
CA VAL A 137 9.49 7.17 -3.12
C VAL A 137 8.23 6.96 -3.95
N SER A 138 7.81 7.95 -4.73
CA SER A 138 6.57 7.92 -5.51
C SER A 138 6.78 8.35 -6.98
N THR A 139 5.68 8.50 -7.73
CA THR A 139 5.64 8.67 -9.18
C THR A 139 5.79 10.14 -9.61
N GLY A 140 4.67 10.84 -9.86
CA GLY A 140 4.64 12.20 -10.38
C GLY A 140 4.98 13.25 -9.32
N LYS A 141 5.56 14.39 -9.74
CA LYS A 141 6.12 15.42 -8.83
C LYS A 141 5.12 15.97 -7.81
N VAL A 142 3.83 16.01 -8.15
CA VAL A 142 2.73 16.48 -7.29
C VAL A 142 2.62 15.68 -5.99
N TRP A 143 2.97 14.39 -6.01
CA TRP A 143 2.91 13.52 -4.84
C TRP A 143 3.89 13.88 -3.73
N GLU A 144 4.92 14.71 -3.98
CA GLU A 144 5.82 15.15 -2.89
C GLU A 144 5.10 15.96 -1.83
N ASN A 145 4.21 16.86 -2.24
CA ASN A 145 3.42 17.67 -1.30
C ASN A 145 2.26 16.86 -0.74
N ILE A 146 1.44 16.24 -1.62
CA ILE A 146 0.25 15.47 -1.23
C ILE A 146 0.61 14.37 -0.21
N LEU A 147 1.68 13.59 -0.45
CA LEU A 147 2.06 12.52 0.49
C LEU A 147 2.78 13.04 1.73
N SER A 148 3.39 14.22 1.70
CA SER A 148 3.96 14.85 2.90
C SER A 148 2.85 15.32 3.85
N GLU A 149 1.84 16.00 3.31
CA GLU A 149 0.65 16.45 4.06
C GLU A 149 -0.17 15.26 4.57
N ALA A 150 -0.38 14.24 3.73
CA ALA A 150 -1.01 12.99 4.14
C ALA A 150 -0.31 12.29 5.32
N VAL A 151 1.02 12.32 5.39
CA VAL A 151 1.79 11.75 6.52
C VAL A 151 1.60 12.57 7.79
N VAL A 152 1.61 13.90 7.69
CA VAL A 152 1.37 14.80 8.84
C VAL A 152 -0.03 14.56 9.43
N ASP A 153 -1.05 14.50 8.58
CA ASP A 153 -2.43 14.22 8.98
C ASP A 153 -2.59 12.82 9.59
N PHE A 154 -2.03 11.79 8.95
CA PHE A 154 -2.15 10.41 9.42
C PHE A 154 -1.46 10.18 10.76
N LEU A 155 -0.32 10.85 11.01
CA LEU A 155 0.40 10.77 12.27
C LEU A 155 -0.13 11.76 13.33
N GLY A 156 -1.05 12.66 12.98
CA GLY A 156 -1.61 13.67 13.88
C GLY A 156 -0.57 14.67 14.39
N THR A 157 0.49 14.96 13.63
CA THR A 157 1.59 15.84 14.06
C THR A 157 1.31 17.34 13.89
N GLY A 158 0.06 17.71 13.60
CA GLY A 158 -0.37 19.11 13.45
C GLY A 158 0.05 19.69 12.11
N SER A 159 1.00 20.62 12.11
CA SER A 159 1.59 21.21 10.90
C SER A 159 3.06 20.83 10.69
N GLU A 160 3.67 20.09 11.62
CA GLU A 160 5.09 19.70 11.53
C GLU A 160 5.23 18.26 11.02
N ALA A 161 6.23 18.02 10.18
CA ALA A 161 6.62 16.68 9.78
C ALA A 161 7.19 15.90 10.98
N SER A 162 6.74 14.65 11.17
CA SER A 162 7.28 13.76 12.19
C SER A 162 8.81 13.66 12.11
N LYS A 163 9.50 13.71 13.24
CA LYS A 163 10.97 13.51 13.32
C LYS A 163 11.42 12.14 12.76
N ARG A 164 10.50 11.18 12.66
CA ARG A 164 10.70 9.84 12.08
C ARG A 164 10.41 9.79 10.57
N PHE A 165 10.06 10.90 9.93
CA PHE A 165 9.81 10.99 8.49
C PHE A 165 10.96 11.75 7.80
N ALA A 166 11.51 11.16 6.75
CA ALA A 166 12.55 11.74 5.90
C ALA A 166 11.97 12.58 4.75
N GLY A 167 10.64 12.55 4.55
CA GLY A 167 9.95 13.20 3.44
C GLY A 167 9.68 12.25 2.28
N VAL A 168 9.23 12.84 1.18
CA VAL A 168 8.94 12.18 -0.09
C VAL A 168 10.02 12.53 -1.12
N GLU A 169 10.26 11.63 -2.07
CA GLU A 169 10.97 11.89 -3.32
C GLU A 169 10.22 11.26 -4.49
N THR A 170 10.30 11.85 -5.68
CA THR A 170 9.57 11.35 -6.86
C THR A 170 10.48 10.98 -8.02
N THR A 171 10.03 10.02 -8.84
CA THR A 171 10.68 9.70 -10.13
C THR A 171 10.41 10.78 -11.19
N GLY A 172 9.35 11.57 -11.03
CA GLY A 172 8.91 12.54 -12.03
C GLY A 172 8.29 11.91 -13.28
N LEU A 173 7.84 10.65 -13.17
CA LEU A 173 7.01 9.93 -14.14
C LEU A 173 5.63 9.75 -13.52
N ASN A 174 4.54 9.94 -14.26
CA ASN A 174 3.21 9.58 -13.73
C ASN A 174 3.05 8.05 -13.65
N ALA A 175 2.00 7.56 -12.98
CA ALA A 175 1.86 6.13 -12.73
C ALA A 175 1.60 5.31 -14.01
N THR A 176 1.03 5.90 -15.07
CA THR A 176 0.98 5.31 -16.42
C THR A 176 2.37 5.25 -17.07
N ASP A 177 3.10 6.36 -17.03
CA ASP A 177 4.43 6.49 -17.63
C ASP A 177 5.42 5.49 -17.02
N LEU A 178 5.23 5.11 -15.75
CA LEU A 178 6.02 4.08 -15.07
C LEU A 178 5.92 2.69 -15.74
N HIS A 179 4.84 2.42 -16.48
CA HIS A 179 4.62 1.20 -17.26
C HIS A 179 4.99 1.36 -18.74
N ASP A 180 4.81 2.56 -19.32
CA ASP A 180 5.01 2.81 -20.75
C ASP A 180 6.42 3.30 -21.12
N ALA A 181 7.17 3.88 -20.17
CA ALA A 181 8.51 4.42 -20.41
C ALA A 181 9.58 3.31 -20.56
N PRO A 182 10.71 3.59 -21.24
CA PRO A 182 11.81 2.63 -21.36
C PRO A 182 12.30 2.14 -19.99
N PRO A 183 12.49 0.82 -19.78
CA PRO A 183 12.86 0.27 -18.47
C PRO A 183 14.10 0.90 -17.83
N GLU A 184 15.10 1.27 -18.63
CA GLU A 184 16.31 1.95 -18.15
C GLU A 184 16.06 3.37 -17.62
N GLU A 185 15.11 4.11 -18.20
CA GLU A 185 14.75 5.45 -17.73
C GLU A 185 13.91 5.38 -16.44
N VAL A 186 12.98 4.42 -16.36
CA VAL A 186 12.22 4.12 -15.12
C VAL A 186 13.20 3.74 -14.00
N ARG A 187 14.12 2.80 -14.29
CA ARG A 187 15.17 2.34 -13.37
C ARG A 187 16.05 3.48 -12.89
N LYS A 188 16.60 4.28 -13.80
CA LYS A 188 17.44 5.43 -13.48
C LYS A 188 16.72 6.42 -12.55
N ARG A 189 15.49 6.84 -12.92
CA ARG A 189 14.70 7.78 -12.11
C ARG A 189 14.32 7.23 -10.74
N MET A 190 14.02 5.93 -10.67
CA MET A 190 13.78 5.24 -9.39
C MET A 190 15.01 5.28 -8.49
N MET A 191 16.18 4.93 -9.03
CA MET A 191 17.43 4.95 -8.29
C MET A 191 17.81 6.37 -7.85
N ASP A 192 17.67 7.37 -8.73
CA ASP A 192 17.94 8.77 -8.40
C ASP A 192 17.00 9.30 -7.30
N ALA A 193 15.72 8.94 -7.32
CA ALA A 193 14.76 9.33 -6.28
C ALA A 193 15.10 8.70 -4.92
N VAL A 194 15.44 7.42 -4.90
CA VAL A 194 15.93 6.72 -3.69
C VAL A 194 17.19 7.40 -3.15
N LYS A 195 18.19 7.67 -4.01
CA LYS A 195 19.45 8.33 -3.61
C LYS A 195 19.23 9.72 -2.99
N ARG A 196 18.30 10.52 -3.53
CA ARG A 196 17.93 11.82 -2.94
C ARG A 196 17.25 11.65 -1.58
N LEU A 197 16.42 10.62 -1.40
CA LEU A 197 15.73 10.35 -0.15
C LEU A 197 16.72 9.92 0.96
N LEU A 198 17.68 9.06 0.63
CA LEU A 198 18.73 8.61 1.55
C LEU A 198 19.61 9.76 2.05
N LYS A 199 19.76 10.84 1.27
CA LYS A 199 20.47 12.07 1.67
C LYS A 199 19.73 12.92 2.71
N LYS A 200 18.45 12.65 3.00
CA LYS A 200 17.64 13.38 4.00
C LYS A 200 17.79 12.87 5.45
N GLY A 201 18.72 11.93 5.69
CA GLY A 201 19.13 11.46 7.03
C GLY A 201 19.25 9.94 7.11
N LYS A 202 19.23 9.39 8.33
CA LYS A 202 19.31 7.94 8.57
C LYS A 202 18.00 7.24 8.19
N VAL A 203 17.81 6.94 6.91
CA VAL A 203 16.63 6.23 6.41
C VAL A 203 16.74 4.73 6.68
N GLY A 204 15.91 4.22 7.60
CA GLY A 204 15.82 2.80 7.95
C GLY A 204 14.74 2.04 7.17
N ALA A 205 13.80 2.74 6.53
CA ALA A 205 12.79 2.15 5.65
C ALA A 205 12.37 3.09 4.49
N ILE A 206 12.04 2.51 3.34
CA ILE A 206 11.49 3.19 2.17
C ILE A 206 10.16 2.54 1.80
N CYS A 207 9.09 3.33 1.78
CA CYS A 207 7.80 2.91 1.23
C CYS A 207 7.77 3.05 -0.29
N LEU A 208 7.22 2.05 -0.98
CA LEU A 208 6.89 2.12 -2.40
C LEU A 208 5.58 2.90 -2.57
N GLY A 209 5.71 4.16 -2.97
CA GLY A 209 4.65 5.18 -2.98
C GLY A 209 3.65 5.13 -4.13
N CYS A 210 3.44 3.94 -4.72
CA CYS A 210 2.43 3.69 -5.75
C CYS A 210 2.21 2.17 -5.87
N ALA A 211 0.97 1.72 -6.11
CA ALA A 211 0.69 0.30 -6.35
C ALA A 211 1.41 -0.25 -7.60
N GLY A 212 1.65 0.58 -8.62
CA GLY A 212 2.41 0.21 -9.82
C GLY A 212 3.92 0.06 -9.60
N MET A 213 4.45 0.46 -8.43
CA MET A 213 5.86 0.28 -8.05
C MET A 213 6.15 -1.09 -7.40
N ALA A 214 5.13 -1.94 -7.24
CA ALA A 214 5.30 -3.24 -6.63
C ALA A 214 6.31 -4.12 -7.39
N GLY A 215 7.16 -4.83 -6.65
CA GLY A 215 8.25 -5.65 -7.23
C GLY A 215 9.47 -4.86 -7.71
N MET A 216 9.47 -3.51 -7.59
CA MET A 216 10.66 -2.68 -7.88
C MET A 216 11.71 -2.68 -6.76
N ASP A 217 11.53 -3.53 -5.73
CA ASP A 217 12.42 -3.70 -4.57
C ASP A 217 13.90 -3.88 -4.95
N LYS A 218 14.16 -4.56 -6.07
CA LYS A 218 15.54 -4.76 -6.57
C LYS A 218 16.21 -3.42 -6.94
N MET A 219 15.49 -2.53 -7.62
CA MET A 219 16.02 -1.22 -8.03
C MET A 219 16.24 -0.33 -6.80
N VAL A 220 15.32 -0.36 -5.84
CA VAL A 220 15.44 0.39 -4.58
C VAL A 220 16.61 -0.15 -3.74
N ARG A 221 16.75 -1.48 -3.63
CA ARG A 221 17.87 -2.13 -2.92
C ARG A 221 19.21 -1.75 -3.52
N GLU A 222 19.32 -1.77 -4.84
CA GLU A 222 20.54 -1.42 -5.57
C GLU A 222 20.94 0.04 -5.32
N ALA A 223 19.99 0.98 -5.44
CA ALA A 223 20.24 2.38 -5.10
C ALA A 223 20.67 2.59 -3.63
N CYS A 224 20.12 1.81 -2.69
CA CYS A 224 20.56 1.84 -1.29
C CYS A 224 22.01 1.35 -1.13
N VAL A 225 22.40 0.29 -1.85
CA VAL A 225 23.76 -0.27 -1.80
C VAL A 225 24.77 0.66 -2.51
N GLU A 226 24.40 1.32 -3.59
CA GLU A 226 25.26 2.29 -4.28
C GLU A 226 25.51 3.55 -3.44
N GLU A 227 24.51 4.06 -2.73
CA GLU A 227 24.62 5.33 -1.98
C GLU A 227 25.19 5.14 -0.56
N LEU A 228 24.89 4.02 0.11
CA LEU A 228 25.29 3.78 1.51
C LEU A 228 26.35 2.68 1.65
N GLY A 229 26.74 2.01 0.56
CA GLY A 229 27.57 0.82 0.59
C GLY A 229 26.79 -0.44 1.00
N ASP A 230 27.42 -1.61 0.84
CA ASP A 230 26.76 -2.91 0.98
C ASP A 230 26.11 -3.15 2.36
N ALA A 231 26.82 -2.82 3.44
CA ALA A 231 26.39 -3.14 4.80
C ALA A 231 25.23 -2.27 5.31
N GLU A 232 25.27 -0.96 5.05
CA GLU A 232 24.18 -0.02 5.39
C GLU A 232 23.03 -0.16 4.39
N GLY A 233 23.36 -0.21 3.09
CA GLY A 233 22.41 -0.29 1.99
C GLY A 233 21.54 -1.54 2.00
N LYS A 234 22.02 -2.67 2.55
CA LYS A 234 21.21 -3.88 2.79
C LYS A 234 20.29 -3.79 4.01
N ARG A 235 20.56 -2.90 4.97
CA ARG A 235 19.75 -2.72 6.20
C ARG A 235 18.52 -1.83 5.99
N VAL A 236 18.51 -0.97 4.97
CA VAL A 236 17.30 -0.20 4.60
C VAL A 236 16.17 -1.17 4.26
N ARG A 237 15.02 -1.06 4.92
CA ARG A 237 13.87 -1.95 4.71
C ARG A 237 13.02 -1.39 3.57
N ILE A 238 12.51 -2.24 2.69
CA ILE A 238 11.65 -1.80 1.58
C ILE A 238 10.25 -2.29 1.92
N VAL A 239 9.28 -1.37 1.86
CA VAL A 239 7.90 -1.60 2.32
C VAL A 239 6.96 -1.39 1.15
N ASP A 240 6.52 -2.51 0.56
CA ASP A 240 5.37 -2.54 -0.34
C ASP A 240 4.08 -2.38 0.48
N GLY A 241 3.26 -1.39 0.12
CA GLY A 241 2.03 -1.07 0.85
C GLY A 241 0.92 -2.12 0.70
N VAL A 242 0.89 -2.89 -0.39
CA VAL A 242 -0.06 -3.99 -0.62
C VAL A 242 0.28 -5.14 0.31
N ILE A 243 1.56 -5.53 0.35
CA ILE A 243 2.08 -6.56 1.26
C ILE A 243 1.83 -6.16 2.72
N ALA A 244 2.17 -4.93 3.11
CA ALA A 244 1.93 -4.40 4.44
C ALA A 244 0.44 -4.37 4.80
N GLY A 245 -0.42 -3.94 3.86
CA GLY A 245 -1.87 -3.84 4.04
C GLY A 245 -2.54 -5.20 4.25
N VAL A 246 -2.23 -6.19 3.42
CA VAL A 246 -2.78 -7.54 3.58
C VAL A 246 -2.25 -8.20 4.87
N ALA A 247 -0.95 -8.10 5.17
CA ALA A 247 -0.38 -8.66 6.40
C ALA A 247 -0.99 -8.03 7.67
N TRP A 248 -1.24 -6.71 7.67
CA TRP A 248 -1.90 -6.03 8.78
C TRP A 248 -3.37 -6.44 8.92
N LEU A 249 -4.14 -6.44 7.81
CA LEU A 249 -5.53 -6.87 7.81
C LEU A 249 -5.67 -8.31 8.32
N GLU A 250 -4.77 -9.20 7.89
CA GLU A 250 -4.81 -10.60 8.28
C GLU A 250 -4.57 -10.80 9.79
N GLY A 251 -3.71 -9.98 10.40
CA GLY A 251 -3.59 -9.87 11.85
C GLY A 251 -4.85 -9.28 12.50
N ALA A 252 -5.41 -8.21 11.93
CA ALA A 252 -6.58 -7.51 12.47
C ALA A 252 -7.85 -8.37 12.49
N VAL A 253 -8.17 -9.07 11.40
CA VAL A 253 -9.33 -9.97 11.28
C VAL A 253 -9.22 -11.15 12.26
N ARG A 254 -8.01 -11.64 12.55
CA ARG A 254 -7.78 -12.69 13.55
C ARG A 254 -7.87 -12.19 14.99
N SER A 255 -7.47 -10.95 15.23
CA SER A 255 -7.39 -10.36 16.57
C SER A 255 -8.73 -9.78 17.04
N GLY A 256 -9.58 -9.31 16.10
CA GLY A 256 -10.88 -8.72 16.43
C GLY A 256 -10.75 -7.40 17.20
N PHE A 257 -9.86 -6.51 16.73
CA PHE A 257 -9.61 -5.18 17.29
C PHE A 257 -10.89 -4.30 17.34
#